data_AF-A0A848WVK7-F1
#
_entry.id   AF-A0A848WVK7-F1
#
_cell.length_a   1.000
_cell.length_b   1.000
_cell.length_c   1.000
_cell.angle_alpha   90.00
_cell.angle_beta   90.00
_cell.angle_gamma   90.00
#
_symmetry.space_group_name_H-M   'P 1'
#
loop_
_entity.id
_entity.type
_entity.pdbx_description
1 polymer ?
#
loop_
_entity_poly.entity_id
_entity_poly.type
_entity_poly.pdbx_seq_one_letter_code
_entity_poly.pdbx_strand_id
1 'polypeptide(L)' 'VDFYSATVYYSLGIPTDLFTPIFAISRTAGWTAQVLEQLDDNRLYRPLTYYAGPKEDQPVPPMEER' A
#
# COMPACT_ATOMS: atom_id res chain seq x y z
N VAL A 1 5.25 -9.56 -14.02
CA VAL A 1 5.40 -8.52 -15.06
C VAL A 1 6.75 -7.84 -14.93
N ASP A 2 7.20 -7.58 -13.71
CA ASP A 2 8.29 -6.65 -13.42
C ASP A 2 9.69 -7.12 -13.86
N PHE A 3 9.97 -8.43 -13.82
CA PHE A 3 11.29 -8.98 -14.16
C PHE A 3 11.70 -8.72 -15.62
N TYR A 4 10.81 -9.01 -16.57
CA TYR A 4 11.08 -8.78 -17.99
C TYR A 4 10.81 -7.34 -18.43
N SER A 5 9.90 -6.60 -17.77
CA SER A 5 9.70 -5.18 -18.08
C SER A 5 10.90 -4.32 -17.71
N ALA A 6 11.64 -4.68 -16.65
CA ALA A 6 12.88 -3.99 -16.30
C ALA A 6 13.93 -4.10 -17.43
N THR A 7 14.06 -5.28 -18.05
CA THR A 7 14.96 -5.47 -19.19
C THR A 7 14.53 -4.63 -20.39
N VAL A 8 13.22 -4.56 -20.66
CA VAL A 8 12.67 -3.72 -21.74
C VAL A 8 12.94 -2.23 -21.50
N TYR A 9 12.64 -1.71 -20.30
CA TYR A 9 12.89 -0.29 -20.00
C TYR A 9 14.38 0.05 -20.04
N TYR A 10 15.24 -0.87 -19.60
CA TYR A 10 16.68 -0.72 -19.72
C TYR A 10 17.14 -0.71 -21.19
N SER A 11 16.62 -1.62 -22.03
CA SER A 11 16.90 -1.64 -23.47
C SER A 11 16.39 -0.39 -24.19
N LEU A 12 15.36 0.28 -23.66
CA LEU A 12 14.85 1.56 -24.16
C LEU A 12 15.65 2.78 -23.68
N GLY A 13 16.69 2.58 -22.86
CA GLY A 13 17.54 3.66 -22.33
C GLY A 13 16.84 4.53 -21.29
N ILE A 14 15.76 4.04 -20.68
CA ILE A 14 15.03 4.76 -19.65
C ILE A 14 15.85 4.70 -18.34
N PRO A 15 16.09 5.83 -17.65
CA PRO A 15 16.70 5.83 -16.33
C PRO A 15 15.93 4.94 -15.35
N THR A 16 16.64 4.13 -14.57
CA THR A 16 16.05 3.19 -13.60
C THR A 16 15.13 3.87 -12.59
N ASP A 17 15.45 5.11 -12.22
CA ASP A 17 14.66 5.94 -11.30
C ASP A 17 13.26 6.26 -11.83
N LEU A 18 13.04 6.11 -13.15
CA LEU A 18 11.75 6.36 -13.80
C LEU A 18 10.88 5.10 -13.96
N PHE A 19 11.36 3.91 -13.57
CA PHE A 19 10.59 2.68 -13.74
C PHE A 19 9.31 2.70 -12.90
N THR A 20 9.40 3.11 -11.63
CA THR A 20 8.25 3.22 -10.73
C THR A 20 7.26 4.33 -11.17
N PRO A 21 7.70 5.54 -11.57
CA PRO A 21 6.83 6.54 -12.18
C PRO A 21 6.06 6.04 -13.42
N ILE A 22 6.70 5.30 -14.33
CA ILE A 22 6.04 4.74 -15.52
C ILE A 22 4.93 3.77 -15.11
N PHE A 23 5.21 2.90 -14.13
CA PHE A 23 4.20 2.02 -13.57
C PHE A 23 3.01 2.81 -13.02
N ALA A 24 3.26 3.83 -12.20
CA ALA A 24 2.22 4.66 -11.60
C ALA A 24 1.33 5.33 -12.66
N ILE A 25 1.92 5.95 -13.70
CA ILE A 25 1.18 6.57 -14.81
C ILE A 25 0.25 5.55 -15.48
N SER A 26 0.79 4.37 -15.81
CA SER A 26 -0.01 3.30 -16.41
C SER A 26 -1.15 2.84 -15.48
N ARG A 27 -0.88 2.74 -14.17
CA ARG A 27 -1.83 2.20 -13.19
C ARG A 27 -2.91 3.15 -12.73
N THR A 28 -2.71 4.45 -12.90
CA THR A 28 -3.73 5.48 -12.66
C THR A 28 -5.07 5.16 -13.32
N ALA A 29 -5.08 4.68 -14.57
CA ALA A 29 -6.34 4.34 -15.25
C ALA A 29 -7.13 3.23 -14.53
N GLY A 30 -6.43 2.23 -13.96
CA GLY A 30 -7.07 1.17 -13.18
C GLY A 30 -7.54 1.66 -11.81
N TRP A 31 -6.74 2.49 -11.14
CA TRP A 31 -7.12 3.09 -9.87
C TRP A 31 -8.36 3.99 -10.02
N THR A 32 -8.43 4.80 -11.07
CA THR A 32 -9.60 5.65 -11.32
C THR A 32 -10.84 4.82 -11.62
N ALA A 33 -10.71 3.74 -12.39
CA ALA A 33 -11.82 2.82 -12.64
C ALA A 33 -12.35 2.21 -11.33
N GLN A 34 -11.46 1.68 -10.48
CA GLN A 34 -11.87 1.10 -9.18
C GLN A 34 -12.49 2.13 -8.23
N VAL A 35 -12.00 3.38 -8.24
CA VAL A 35 -12.61 4.46 -7.47
C VAL A 35 -14.03 4.76 -7.97
N LEU A 36 -14.24 4.81 -9.29
CA LEU A 36 -15.57 5.03 -9.85
C LEU A 36 -16.52 3.88 -9.51
N GLU A 37 -16.07 2.61 -9.63
CA GLU A 37 -16.85 1.44 -9.23
C GLU A 37 -17.24 1.49 -7.73
N GLN A 38 -16.31 1.88 -6.87
CA GLN A 38 -16.58 2.06 -5.45
C GLN A 38 -17.56 3.21 -5.17
N LEU A 39 -17.55 4.27 -5.97
CA LEU A 39 -18.49 5.37 -5.82
C LEU A 39 -19.92 5.00 -6.28
N ASP A 40 -20.04 4.08 -7.23
CA ASP A 40 -21.33 3.58 -7.74
C ASP A 40 -22.03 2.63 -6.75
N ASP A 41 -21.29 1.67 -6.16
CA ASP A 41 -21.80 0.75 -5.11
C ASP A 41 -20.97 0.86 -3.82
N ASN A 42 -21.14 1.98 -3.12
CA ASN A 42 -20.25 2.35 -2.04
C ASN A 42 -20.49 1.57 -0.74
N ARG A 43 -19.67 0.55 -0.51
CA ARG A 43 -19.57 -0.16 0.77
C ARG A 43 -18.33 0.25 1.57
N LEU A 44 -18.53 0.69 2.81
CA LEU A 44 -17.43 1.02 3.72
C LEU A 44 -16.57 -0.22 4.04
N TYR A 45 -15.28 -0.13 3.76
CA TYR A 45 -14.28 -1.09 4.24
C TYR A 45 -14.00 -0.85 5.73
N ARG A 46 -14.39 -1.81 6.57
CA ARG A 46 -14.13 -1.79 8.03
C ARG A 46 -13.50 -3.11 8.50
N PRO A 47 -12.21 -3.33 8.24
CA PRO A 47 -11.52 -4.52 8.76
C PRO A 47 -11.45 -4.47 10.28
N LEU A 48 -11.54 -5.63 10.92
CA LEU A 48 -11.27 -5.81 12.34
C LEU A 48 -9.85 -6.35 12.52
N THR A 49 -9.22 -5.97 13.62
CA THR A 49 -7.92 -6.52 14.02
C THR A 49 -8.13 -7.49 15.17
N TYR A 50 -7.28 -8.51 15.22
CA TYR A 50 -7.19 -9.39 16.38
C TYR A 50 -6.18 -8.80 17.37
N TYR A 51 -6.63 -8.47 18.58
CA TYR A 51 -5.75 -8.01 19.63
C TYR A 51 -5.00 -9.22 20.24
N ALA A 52 -3.68 -9.23 20.06
CA ALA A 52 -2.77 -10.26 20.60
C ALA A 52 -1.91 -9.73 21.76
N GLY A 53 -2.28 -8.60 22.35
CA GLY A 53 -1.59 -8.04 23.52
C GLY A 53 -2.05 -8.68 24.84
N PRO A 54 -1.52 -8.19 25.97
CA PRO A 54 -1.90 -8.65 27.31
C PRO A 54 -3.42 -8.56 27.55
N LYS A 55 -4.01 -9.60 28.14
CA LYS A 55 -5.46 -9.64 28.42
C LYS A 55 -5.92 -8.65 29.49
N GLU A 56 -4.99 -8.20 30.32
CA GLU A 56 -5.23 -7.33 31.47
C GLU A 56 -4.38 -6.07 31.33
N ASP A 57 -4.86 -4.98 31.94
CA ASP A 57 -4.11 -3.73 32.02
C ASP A 57 -2.79 -3.98 32.73
N GLN A 58 -1.68 -3.64 32.06
CA GLN A 58 -0.39 -3.66 32.73
C GLN A 58 -0.35 -2.51 33.74
N PRO A 59 0.08 -2.76 34.99
CA PRO A 59 0.27 -1.69 35.95
C PRO A 59 1.28 -0.70 35.38
N VAL A 60 0.94 0.59 35.39
CA VAL A 60 1.85 1.64 34.93
C VAL A 60 2.87 1.90 36.05
N PRO A 61 4.15 1.53 35.91
CA PRO A 61 5.14 1.80 36.95
C PRO A 61 5.36 3.31 37.11
N PRO A 62 5.65 3.78 38.34
CA PRO A 62 6.11 5.14 38.61
C PRO A 62 7.30 5.49 37.71
N MET A 63 7.46 6.78 37.36
CA MET A 63 8.54 7.24 36.50
C MET A 63 9.94 6.87 37.01
N GLU A 64 10.10 6.76 38.33
CA GLU A 64 11.35 6.40 39.01
C GLU A 64 11.70 4.91 38.86
N GLU A 65 10.74 4.07 38.49
CA GLU A 65 10.84 2.60 38.42
C GLU A 65 10.68 2.03 37.00
N ARG A 66 10.73 2.89 35.96
CA ARG A 66 10.64 2.49 34.55
C ARG A 66 11.97 1.99 33.98
#